data_AF-A0A951MNV1-F1
#
_entry.id   AF-A0A951MNV1-F1
#
_cell.length_a   1.000
_cell.length_b   1.000
_cell.length_c   1.000
_cell.angle_alpha   90.00
_cell.angle_beta   90.00
_cell.angle_gamma   90.00
#
_symmetry.space_group_name_H-M   'P 1'
#
loop_
_entity.id
_entity.type
_entity.pdbx_description
1 polymer ?
#
loop_
_entity_poly.entity_id
_entity_poly.type
_entity_poly.pdbx_seq_one_letter_code
_entity_poly.pdbx_strand_id
1 'polypeptide(L)'
;MTTTISRQAFGSDAVSVDLLFLHDPRARDPDRVGRKAATLARLLASGFPVPEGFAIPVEACARISKAASDPIPEGLRQAVASGLERLGGGPVAVRSSAAAEDLEGASYAGQYESVLDVRGMDAVCRAITVCVASATSDRLHAYEAAHGSGDGTGMAVLVQRMVPADSAGVAFTANPVTGDRSETLVSAVPGLGERLVAGLATPQEWVVADGTARCTEEADGGITAPQALEVAALAERIEAQLGTPQDIEWAIAGGTVHLLQARPITVLPRPPVVDIPKHATLLKDAVHYPEQF
;
A
#
# COMPACT_ATOMS: atom_id res chain seq x y z
N MET A 1 14.08 -44.16 49.14
CA MET A 1 13.05 -43.18 48.74
C MET A 1 13.64 -42.36 47.60
N THR A 2 13.36 -42.79 46.37
CA THR A 2 13.98 -42.25 45.16
C THR A 2 12.90 -41.45 44.43
N THR A 3 12.92 -40.13 44.59
CA THR A 3 11.95 -39.24 43.97
C THR A 3 12.22 -39.17 42.47
N THR A 4 11.34 -39.82 41.70
CA THR A 4 11.31 -39.75 40.24
C THR A 4 10.75 -38.39 39.84
N ILE A 5 11.61 -37.50 39.32
CA ILE A 5 11.16 -36.26 38.68
C ILE A 5 10.61 -36.66 37.30
N SER A 6 9.28 -36.59 37.19
CA SER A 6 8.54 -36.77 35.96
C SER A 6 8.96 -35.67 34.98
N ARG A 7 9.68 -36.04 33.92
CA ARG A 7 9.84 -35.20 32.72
C ARG A 7 8.45 -35.09 32.07
N GLN A 8 7.74 -34.00 32.38
CA GLN A 8 6.64 -33.56 31.54
C GLN A 8 7.21 -33.31 30.14
N ALA A 9 6.81 -34.16 29.20
CA ALA A 9 6.97 -33.90 27.78
C ALA A 9 6.13 -32.66 27.44
N PHE A 10 6.79 -31.51 27.32
CA PHE A 10 6.25 -30.40 26.54
C PHE A 10 6.17 -30.91 25.10
N GLY A 11 4.95 -31.26 24.67
CA GLY A 11 4.67 -31.59 23.29
C GLY A 11 5.12 -30.43 22.41
N SER A 12 6.19 -30.66 21.65
CA SER A 12 6.72 -29.76 20.64
C SER A 12 5.85 -29.82 19.39
N ASP A 13 4.64 -29.29 19.45
CA ASP A 13 3.93 -28.87 18.23
C ASP A 13 4.38 -27.45 17.89
N ALA A 14 5.69 -27.30 17.68
CA ALA A 14 6.24 -26.11 17.02
C ALA A 14 5.84 -26.20 15.55
N VAL A 15 4.58 -25.91 15.25
CA VAL A 15 4.12 -25.75 13.87
C VAL A 15 4.92 -24.60 13.28
N SER A 16 5.90 -24.94 12.45
CA SER A 16 6.71 -23.97 11.72
C SER A 16 5.76 -23.07 10.91
N VAL A 17 5.83 -21.76 11.15
CA VAL A 17 5.06 -20.79 10.40
C VAL A 17 5.89 -20.35 9.20
N ASP A 18 5.39 -20.63 8.00
CA ASP A 18 6.03 -20.25 6.75
C ASP A 18 5.66 -18.81 6.37
N LEU A 19 6.56 -17.86 6.62
CA LEU A 19 6.40 -16.48 6.18
C LEU A 19 6.67 -16.38 4.68
N LEU A 20 5.85 -15.60 3.97
CA LEU A 20 5.98 -15.43 2.53
C LEU A 20 6.63 -14.08 2.22
N PHE A 21 7.91 -14.11 1.86
CA PHE A 21 8.63 -12.90 1.44
C PHE A 21 8.07 -12.37 0.12
N LEU A 22 8.09 -11.05 -0.09
CA LEU A 22 7.52 -10.44 -1.30
C LEU A 22 8.16 -10.93 -2.61
N HIS A 23 9.42 -11.37 -2.57
CA HIS A 23 10.11 -11.96 -3.72
C HIS A 23 9.71 -13.43 -3.98
N ASP A 24 9.08 -14.11 -3.01
CA ASP A 24 8.56 -15.47 -3.18
C ASP A 24 7.38 -15.46 -4.16
N PRO A 25 7.36 -16.30 -5.21
CA PRO A 25 6.22 -16.40 -6.13
C PRO A 25 4.89 -16.69 -5.43
N ARG A 26 4.93 -17.39 -4.29
CA ARG A 26 3.75 -17.72 -3.48
C ARG A 26 3.13 -16.49 -2.81
N ALA A 27 3.89 -15.41 -2.61
CA ALA A 27 3.38 -14.15 -2.09
C ALA A 27 2.53 -13.38 -3.12
N ARG A 28 2.35 -13.88 -4.34
CA ARG A 28 1.51 -13.26 -5.38
C ARG A 28 0.04 -13.72 -5.34
N ASP A 29 -0.25 -14.69 -4.47
CA ASP A 29 -1.56 -15.28 -4.26
C ASP A 29 -2.36 -14.47 -3.21
N PRO A 30 -3.40 -13.74 -3.64
CA PRO A 30 -4.18 -12.88 -2.75
C PRO A 30 -4.96 -13.67 -1.70
N ASP A 31 -5.26 -14.95 -1.93
CA ASP A 31 -5.98 -15.77 -0.95
C ASP A 31 -5.10 -16.15 0.24
N ARG A 32 -3.77 -16.10 0.05
CA ARG A 32 -2.78 -16.42 1.09
C ARG A 32 -2.29 -15.19 1.83
N VAL A 33 -2.04 -14.09 1.13
CA VAL A 33 -1.38 -12.90 1.70
C VAL A 33 -2.23 -11.63 1.67
N GLY A 34 -3.47 -11.72 1.20
CA GLY A 34 -4.31 -10.56 0.95
C GLY A 34 -3.88 -9.75 -0.28
N ARG A 35 -4.71 -8.82 -0.73
CA ARG A 35 -4.50 -8.14 -2.01
C ARG A 35 -3.32 -7.17 -1.98
N LYS A 36 -3.14 -6.40 -0.91
CA LYS A 36 -2.03 -5.44 -0.81
C LYS A 36 -0.68 -6.11 -0.97
N ALA A 37 -0.41 -7.15 -0.17
CA ALA A 37 0.85 -7.88 -0.26
C ALA A 37 1.00 -8.58 -1.62
N ALA A 38 -0.07 -9.17 -2.16
CA ALA A 38 -0.05 -9.82 -3.47
C ALA A 38 0.26 -8.85 -4.62
N THR A 39 -0.36 -7.67 -4.62
CA THR A 39 -0.10 -6.60 -5.59
C THR A 39 1.35 -6.14 -5.52
N LEU A 40 1.86 -5.86 -4.32
CA LEU A 40 3.26 -5.46 -4.13
C LEU A 40 4.24 -6.55 -4.56
N ALA A 41 3.97 -7.82 -4.28
CA ALA A 41 4.80 -8.95 -4.72
C ALA A 41 4.85 -9.08 -6.26
N ARG A 42 3.71 -8.83 -6.96
CA ARG A 42 3.66 -8.84 -8.44
C ARG A 42 4.42 -7.66 -9.04
N LEU A 43 4.30 -6.48 -8.45
CA LEU A 43 5.00 -5.28 -8.89
C LEU A 43 6.51 -5.40 -8.63
N LEU A 44 6.92 -5.91 -7.46
CA LEU A 44 8.32 -6.21 -7.16
C LEU A 44 8.91 -7.18 -8.20
N ALA A 45 8.20 -8.26 -8.51
CA ALA A 45 8.61 -9.22 -9.54
C ALA A 45 8.72 -8.63 -10.94
N SER A 46 8.04 -7.51 -11.19
CA SER A 46 8.07 -6.76 -12.46
C SER A 46 9.12 -5.63 -12.45
N GLY A 47 9.95 -5.53 -11.39
CA GLY A 47 11.04 -4.57 -11.29
C GLY A 47 10.65 -3.20 -10.73
N PHE A 48 9.47 -3.06 -10.13
CA PHE A 48 9.10 -1.82 -9.43
C PHE A 48 9.83 -1.69 -8.08
N PRO A 49 10.13 -0.46 -7.63
CA PRO A 49 10.93 -0.17 -6.43
C PRO A 49 10.13 -0.38 -5.12
N VAL A 50 9.67 -1.60 -4.89
CA VAL A 50 8.93 -1.99 -3.69
C VAL A 50 9.92 -2.32 -2.57
N PRO A 51 9.79 -1.75 -1.36
CA PRO A 51 10.64 -2.12 -0.24
C PRO A 51 10.48 -3.60 0.14
N GLU A 52 11.59 -4.25 0.50
CA GLU A 52 11.60 -5.64 0.95
C GLU A 52 10.66 -5.85 2.15
N GLY A 53 10.03 -7.02 2.19
CA GLY A 53 9.07 -7.37 3.23
C GLY A 53 8.65 -8.83 3.15
N PHE A 54 7.83 -9.23 4.11
CA PHE A 54 7.18 -10.53 4.13
C PHE A 54 5.74 -10.40 4.62
N ALA A 55 4.88 -11.27 4.13
CA ALA A 55 3.53 -11.45 4.62
C ALA A 55 3.48 -12.59 5.63
N ILE A 56 2.71 -12.37 6.70
CA ILE A 56 2.19 -13.40 7.57
C ILE A 56 0.90 -13.90 6.92
N PRO A 57 0.85 -15.16 6.46
CA PRO A 57 -0.31 -15.67 5.71
C PRO A 57 -1.59 -15.70 6.53
N VAL A 58 -2.73 -15.68 5.82
CA VAL A 58 -4.08 -15.77 6.40
C VAL A 58 -4.18 -16.91 7.42
N GLU A 59 -3.69 -18.10 7.08
CA GLU A 59 -3.76 -19.29 7.94
C GLU A 59 -2.97 -19.16 9.25
N ALA A 60 -1.92 -18.33 9.26
CA ALA A 60 -1.12 -18.04 10.44
C ALA A 60 -1.76 -16.94 11.28
N CYS A 61 -2.29 -15.89 10.63
CA CYS A 61 -3.01 -14.81 11.29
C CYS A 61 -4.29 -15.29 11.98
N ALA A 62 -4.99 -16.30 11.42
CA ALA A 62 -6.17 -16.91 12.03
C ALA A 62 -5.93 -17.54 13.41
N ARG A 63 -4.66 -17.80 13.77
CA ARG A 63 -4.26 -18.35 15.07
C ARG A 63 -3.96 -17.27 16.12
N ILE A 64 -3.93 -16.00 15.72
CA ILE A 64 -3.74 -14.88 16.65
C ILE A 64 -5.07 -14.57 17.31
N SER A 65 -5.07 -14.47 18.64
CA SER A 65 -6.26 -14.05 19.39
C SER A 65 -6.62 -12.61 19.02
N LYS A 66 -7.93 -12.35 18.86
CA LYS A 66 -8.44 -11.00 18.64
C LYS A 66 -8.39 -10.12 19.89
N ALA A 67 -8.18 -10.71 21.07
CA ALA A 67 -7.98 -9.96 22.29
C ALA A 67 -6.56 -9.39 22.32
N ALA A 68 -6.43 -8.06 22.35
CA ALA A 68 -5.12 -7.38 22.35
C ALA A 68 -4.22 -7.75 23.55
N SER A 69 -4.80 -8.31 24.62
CA SER A 69 -4.09 -8.79 25.81
C SER A 69 -3.35 -10.11 25.60
N ASP A 70 -3.75 -10.88 24.59
CA ASP A 70 -3.25 -12.24 24.41
C ASP A 70 -1.96 -12.21 23.58
N PRO A 71 -0.91 -12.94 24.01
CA PRO A 71 0.34 -12.97 23.27
C PRO A 71 0.17 -13.73 21.95
N ILE A 72 0.91 -13.29 20.93
CA ILE A 72 1.05 -14.02 19.67
C ILE A 72 1.65 -15.42 19.95
N PRO A 73 1.18 -16.49 19.26
CA PRO A 73 1.75 -17.83 19.41
C PRO A 73 3.28 -17.84 19.24
N GLU A 74 3.99 -18.52 20.14
CA GLU A 74 5.46 -18.49 20.19
C GLU A 74 6.13 -18.89 18.87
N GLY A 75 5.58 -19.90 18.17
CA GLY A 75 6.10 -20.31 16.85
C GLY A 75 6.00 -19.20 15.80
N LEU A 76 4.94 -18.38 15.83
CA LEU A 76 4.81 -17.21 14.95
C LEU A 76 5.76 -16.09 15.37
N ARG A 77 5.91 -15.85 16.69
CA ARG A 77 6.89 -14.88 17.20
C ARG A 77 8.32 -15.20 16.73
N GLN A 78 8.71 -16.48 16.79
CA GLN A 78 10.01 -16.95 16.31
C GLN A 78 10.17 -16.78 14.80
N ALA A 79 9.14 -17.14 14.02
CA ALA A 79 9.17 -16.95 12.57
C ALA A 79 9.33 -15.46 12.21
N VAL A 80 8.58 -14.57 12.86
CA VAL A 80 8.69 -13.11 12.67
C VAL A 80 10.09 -12.60 13.05
N ALA A 81 10.70 -13.13 14.13
CA ALA A 81 12.08 -12.81 14.49
C ALA A 81 13.07 -13.13 13.37
N SER A 82 13.05 -14.35 12.86
CA SER A 82 13.89 -14.74 11.72
C SER A 82 13.56 -13.93 10.47
N GLY A 83 12.29 -13.56 10.27
CA GLY A 83 11.86 -12.68 9.20
C GLY A 83 12.50 -11.30 9.27
N LEU A 84 12.45 -10.66 10.43
CA LEU A 84 13.04 -9.33 10.68
C LEU A 84 14.56 -9.33 10.55
N GLU A 85 15.22 -10.39 11.02
CA GLU A 85 16.67 -10.58 10.83
C GLU A 85 17.04 -10.66 9.35
N ARG A 86 16.27 -11.42 8.56
CA ARG A 86 16.45 -11.49 7.10
C ARG A 86 16.19 -10.16 6.39
N LEU A 87 15.30 -9.31 6.93
CA LEU A 87 15.11 -7.94 6.46
C LEU A 87 16.28 -7.01 6.84
N GLY A 88 17.30 -7.48 7.57
CA GLY A 88 18.47 -6.69 7.92
C GLY A 88 18.28 -5.78 9.14
N GLY A 89 17.20 -5.99 9.91
CA GLY A 89 16.86 -5.15 11.07
C GLY A 89 16.37 -3.74 10.70
N GLY A 90 16.27 -2.87 11.71
CA GLY A 90 15.72 -1.52 11.57
C GLY A 90 14.20 -1.44 11.78
N PRO A 91 13.61 -0.25 11.65
CA PRO A 91 12.17 -0.06 11.75
C PRO A 91 11.42 -0.72 10.61
N VAL A 92 10.20 -1.18 10.88
CA VAL A 92 9.29 -1.77 9.89
C VAL A 92 7.93 -1.07 9.90
N ALA A 93 7.24 -1.11 8.76
CA ALA A 93 5.81 -0.85 8.66
C ALA A 93 5.06 -2.18 8.75
N VAL A 94 4.03 -2.24 9.59
CA VAL A 94 3.13 -3.39 9.73
C VAL A 94 1.76 -2.97 9.20
N ARG A 95 1.28 -3.64 8.17
CA ARG A 95 0.06 -3.28 7.44
C ARG A 95 -0.89 -4.46 7.37
N SER A 96 -2.17 -4.22 7.61
CA SER A 96 -3.21 -5.18 7.27
C SER A 96 -3.28 -5.38 5.75
N SER A 97 -3.56 -6.62 5.33
CA SER A 97 -3.70 -7.03 3.94
C SER A 97 -4.82 -8.06 3.86
N ALA A 98 -6.04 -7.62 3.59
CA ALA A 98 -7.19 -8.53 3.52
C ALA A 98 -7.39 -9.05 2.08
N ALA A 99 -7.93 -10.27 1.93
CA ALA A 99 -8.33 -10.77 0.62
C ALA A 99 -9.59 -10.05 0.09
N ALA A 100 -10.44 -9.53 0.97
CA ALA A 100 -11.60 -8.70 0.66
C ALA A 100 -11.27 -7.24 0.31
N GLU A 101 -10.02 -6.83 0.49
CA GLU A 101 -9.58 -5.45 0.24
C GLU A 101 -9.72 -5.12 -1.25
N ASP A 102 -10.12 -3.89 -1.59
CA ASP A 102 -10.15 -3.39 -2.98
C ASP A 102 -11.12 -4.08 -3.97
N LEU A 103 -12.18 -4.75 -3.49
CA LEU A 103 -13.26 -5.21 -4.36
C LEU A 103 -14.11 -4.05 -4.92
N GLU A 104 -14.56 -4.19 -6.18
CA GLU A 104 -15.48 -3.24 -6.81
C GLU A 104 -16.75 -3.07 -5.95
N GLY A 105 -17.03 -1.82 -5.54
CA GLY A 105 -18.17 -1.48 -4.67
C GLY A 105 -17.89 -1.53 -3.17
N ALA A 106 -16.72 -2.01 -2.75
CA ALA A 106 -16.28 -2.12 -1.36
C ALA A 106 -15.02 -1.26 -1.12
N SER A 107 -15.10 0.03 -1.46
CA SER A 107 -14.02 0.99 -1.20
C SER A 107 -13.99 1.34 0.28
N TYR A 108 -13.36 0.50 1.10
CA TYR A 108 -13.16 0.75 2.53
C TYR A 108 -11.92 1.62 2.78
N ALA A 109 -11.82 2.71 2.02
CA ALA A 109 -10.69 3.63 2.06
C ALA A 109 -10.50 4.21 3.48
N GLY A 110 -9.26 4.15 3.99
CA GLY A 110 -8.86 4.84 5.22
C GLY A 110 -9.15 4.10 6.53
N GLN A 111 -9.56 2.83 6.52
CA GLN A 111 -9.97 2.12 7.73
C GLN A 111 -9.24 0.80 8.02
N TYR A 112 -8.15 0.54 7.31
CA TYR A 112 -7.24 -0.58 7.55
C TYR A 112 -5.97 -0.06 8.21
N GLU A 113 -5.61 -0.67 9.33
CA GLU A 113 -4.58 -0.14 10.22
C GLU A 113 -3.19 -0.47 9.67
N SER A 114 -2.41 0.59 9.44
CA SER A 114 -0.97 0.52 9.18
C SER A 114 -0.27 1.17 10.37
N VAL A 115 0.61 0.41 11.00
CA VAL A 115 1.45 0.91 12.10
C VAL A 115 2.85 1.12 11.53
N LEU A 116 3.32 2.37 11.55
CA LEU A 116 4.58 2.77 10.95
C LEU A 116 5.69 2.92 12.01
N ASP A 117 6.95 2.99 11.55
CA ASP A 117 8.15 3.13 12.38
C ASP A 117 8.22 2.16 13.58
N VAL A 118 7.77 0.92 13.40
CA VAL A 118 7.71 -0.08 14.46
C VAL A 118 9.10 -0.65 14.74
N ARG A 119 9.53 -0.57 16.00
CA ARG A 119 10.89 -0.96 16.43
C ARG A 119 10.86 -1.97 17.56
N GLY A 120 11.61 -3.05 17.37
CA GLY A 120 11.77 -4.11 18.37
C GLY A 120 10.64 -5.14 18.36
N MET A 121 10.96 -6.36 18.78
CA MET A 121 10.10 -7.53 18.65
C MET A 121 8.72 -7.34 19.27
N ASP A 122 8.66 -6.81 20.49
CA ASP A 122 7.40 -6.70 21.23
C ASP A 122 6.47 -5.64 20.60
N ALA A 123 7.03 -4.58 20.03
CA ALA A 123 6.25 -3.58 19.29
C ALA A 123 5.72 -4.16 17.97
N VAL A 124 6.53 -4.95 17.26
CA VAL A 124 6.09 -5.66 16.04
C VAL A 124 4.96 -6.62 16.37
N CYS A 125 5.07 -7.40 17.45
CA CYS A 125 4.00 -8.31 17.87
C CYS A 125 2.71 -7.55 18.18
N ARG A 126 2.77 -6.43 18.92
CA ARG A 126 1.59 -5.59 19.18
C ARG A 126 0.98 -5.06 17.89
N ALA A 127 1.79 -4.55 16.97
CA ALA A 127 1.34 -4.03 15.69
C ALA A 127 0.65 -5.10 14.84
N ILE A 128 1.17 -6.33 14.83
CA ILE A 128 0.54 -7.47 14.16
C ILE A 128 -0.84 -7.75 14.77
N THR A 129 -0.95 -7.81 16.10
CA THR A 129 -2.24 -8.03 16.78
C THR A 129 -3.24 -6.93 16.46
N VAL A 130 -2.79 -5.67 16.43
CA VAL A 130 -3.59 -4.51 16.03
C VAL A 130 -4.13 -4.68 14.60
N CYS A 131 -3.26 -4.99 13.63
CA CYS A 131 -3.69 -5.23 12.24
C CYS A 131 -4.67 -6.41 12.13
N VAL A 132 -4.46 -7.51 12.85
CA VAL A 132 -5.38 -8.65 12.86
C VAL A 132 -6.73 -8.28 13.48
N ALA A 133 -6.73 -7.51 14.58
CA ALA A 133 -7.96 -7.07 15.26
C ALA A 133 -8.76 -6.06 14.41
N SER A 134 -8.09 -5.29 13.54
CA SER A 134 -8.74 -4.35 12.61
C SER A 134 -9.67 -5.01 11.59
N ALA A 135 -9.62 -6.34 11.44
CA ALA A 135 -10.58 -7.12 10.67
C ALA A 135 -11.94 -7.18 11.42
N THR A 136 -12.76 -6.14 11.28
CA THR A 136 -14.05 -6.03 11.97
C THR A 136 -15.06 -7.08 11.49
N SER A 137 -15.89 -7.56 12.41
CA SER A 137 -16.99 -8.51 12.16
C SER A 137 -17.97 -7.99 11.12
N ASP A 138 -18.24 -6.68 11.12
CA ASP A 138 -19.17 -6.05 10.18
C ASP A 138 -18.65 -6.08 8.73
N ARG A 139 -17.33 -6.01 8.53
CA ARG A 139 -16.69 -6.14 7.20
C ARG A 139 -16.72 -7.58 6.70
N LEU A 140 -16.45 -8.53 7.58
CA LEU A 140 -16.59 -9.95 7.28
C LEU A 140 -18.04 -10.26 6.87
N HIS A 141 -19.01 -9.79 7.65
CA HIS A 141 -20.44 -10.01 7.38
C HIS A 141 -20.90 -9.33 6.09
N ALA A 142 -20.45 -8.10 5.80
CA ALA A 142 -20.78 -7.41 4.55
C ALA A 142 -20.20 -8.13 3.32
N TYR A 143 -18.97 -8.65 3.43
CA TYR A 143 -18.35 -9.46 2.39
C TYR A 143 -19.09 -10.78 2.19
N GLU A 144 -19.34 -11.54 3.27
CA GLU A 144 -20.05 -12.82 3.23
C GLU A 144 -21.47 -12.66 2.69
N ALA A 145 -22.15 -11.55 2.99
CA ALA A 145 -23.47 -11.25 2.44
C ALA A 145 -23.43 -10.95 0.93
N ALA A 146 -22.34 -10.37 0.42
CA ALA A 146 -22.19 -10.00 -1.00
C ALA A 146 -21.63 -11.15 -1.88
N HIS A 147 -20.78 -12.01 -1.32
CA HIS A 147 -20.03 -13.03 -2.08
C HIS A 147 -20.28 -14.47 -1.62
N GLY A 148 -21.11 -14.67 -0.60
CA GLY A 148 -21.38 -15.98 0.00
C GLY A 148 -20.41 -16.32 1.13
N SER A 149 -20.90 -17.08 2.13
CA SER A 149 -20.11 -17.54 3.26
C SER A 149 -19.14 -18.64 2.83
N GLY A 150 -17.91 -18.27 2.45
CA GLY A 150 -16.88 -19.25 2.07
C GLY A 150 -15.65 -18.69 1.37
N ASP A 151 -15.74 -17.53 0.72
CA ASP A 151 -14.61 -16.96 -0.03
C ASP A 151 -13.79 -16.00 0.86
N GLY A 152 -12.48 -16.19 0.97
CA GLY A 152 -11.53 -15.11 1.23
C GLY A 152 -11.71 -14.18 2.45
N THR A 153 -12.31 -14.61 3.56
CA THR A 153 -12.52 -13.76 4.76
C THR A 153 -11.28 -13.60 5.65
N GLY A 154 -10.11 -14.01 5.15
CA GLY A 154 -8.84 -13.97 5.87
C GLY A 154 -8.18 -12.60 5.92
N MET A 155 -7.65 -12.24 7.09
CA MET A 155 -6.71 -11.14 7.24
C MET A 155 -5.30 -11.69 7.23
N ALA A 156 -4.47 -11.24 6.29
CA ALA A 156 -3.02 -11.39 6.35
C ALA A 156 -2.38 -10.08 6.86
N VAL A 157 -1.11 -10.16 7.25
CA VAL A 157 -0.36 -8.98 7.71
C VAL A 157 0.93 -8.86 6.92
N LEU A 158 1.14 -7.73 6.28
CA LEU A 158 2.38 -7.37 5.62
C LEU A 158 3.32 -6.67 6.60
N VAL A 159 4.54 -7.19 6.74
CA VAL A 159 5.64 -6.54 7.45
C VAL A 159 6.68 -6.13 6.42
N GLN A 160 6.89 -4.82 6.28
CA GLN A 160 7.77 -4.26 5.26
C GLN A 160 8.85 -3.39 5.91
N ARG A 161 10.06 -3.40 5.35
CA ARG A 161 11.12 -2.48 5.76
C ARG A 161 10.62 -1.04 5.63
N MET A 162 10.84 -0.24 6.68
CA MET A 162 10.49 1.17 6.64
C MET A 162 11.42 1.92 5.69
N VAL A 163 10.85 2.76 4.83
CA VAL A 163 11.62 3.68 3.99
C VAL A 163 11.91 4.95 4.81
N PRO A 164 13.17 5.36 5.00
CA PRO A 164 13.52 6.60 5.67
C PRO A 164 13.24 7.78 4.73
N ALA A 165 11.97 8.13 4.58
CA ALA A 165 11.50 9.06 3.58
C ALA A 165 11.97 10.51 3.87
N ASP A 166 12.58 11.14 2.86
CA ASP A 166 12.81 12.59 2.80
C ASP A 166 11.48 13.31 2.53
N SER A 167 10.66 12.71 1.66
CA SER A 167 9.29 13.11 1.35
C SER A 167 8.44 11.87 1.08
N ALA A 168 7.15 11.94 1.36
CA ALA A 168 6.22 10.86 1.05
C ALA A 168 4.86 11.41 0.68
N GLY A 169 4.02 10.58 0.09
CA GLY A 169 2.69 11.03 -0.28
C GLY A 169 1.86 10.01 -1.02
N VAL A 170 0.85 10.55 -1.72
CA VAL A 170 -0.04 9.77 -2.57
C VAL A 170 0.00 10.29 -4.00
N ALA A 171 -0.27 9.41 -4.96
CA ALA A 171 -0.44 9.76 -6.36
C ALA A 171 -1.68 9.06 -6.91
N PHE A 172 -2.51 9.81 -7.63
CA PHE A 172 -3.69 9.31 -8.30
C PHE A 172 -3.48 9.45 -9.81
N THR A 173 -3.52 8.34 -10.55
CA THR A 173 -3.31 8.37 -12.02
C THR A 173 -4.54 8.86 -12.80
N ALA A 174 -5.64 9.12 -12.10
CA ALA A 174 -6.73 9.93 -12.60
C ALA A 174 -7.08 10.97 -11.53
N ASN A 175 -7.28 12.21 -11.95
CA ASN A 175 -7.54 13.33 -11.04
C ASN A 175 -8.84 13.06 -10.25
N PRO A 176 -8.75 12.87 -8.92
CA PRO A 176 -9.91 12.49 -8.10
C PRO A 176 -10.91 13.65 -7.92
N VAL A 177 -10.50 14.89 -8.21
CA VAL A 177 -11.34 16.09 -8.10
C VAL A 177 -12.13 16.32 -9.40
N THR A 178 -11.45 16.26 -10.54
CA THR A 178 -12.06 16.56 -11.85
C THR A 178 -12.60 15.33 -12.58
N GLY A 179 -12.08 14.14 -12.26
CA GLY A 179 -12.32 12.90 -12.99
C GLY A 179 -11.51 12.79 -14.29
N ASP A 180 -10.59 13.72 -14.56
CA ASP A 180 -9.73 13.68 -15.75
C ASP A 180 -8.71 12.55 -15.64
N ARG A 181 -8.67 11.68 -16.66
CA ARG A 181 -7.78 10.50 -16.72
C ARG A 181 -6.48 10.78 -17.46
N SER A 182 -6.30 11.99 -17.97
CA SER A 182 -5.04 12.47 -18.56
C SER A 182 -4.16 13.21 -17.56
N GLU A 183 -4.67 13.44 -16.35
CA GLU A 183 -3.98 14.15 -15.27
C GLU A 183 -3.63 13.20 -14.13
N THR A 184 -2.35 13.15 -13.77
CA THR A 184 -1.90 12.52 -12.52
C THR A 184 -1.81 13.58 -11.43
N LEU A 185 -2.54 13.38 -10.33
CA LEU A 185 -2.42 14.22 -9.13
C LEU A 185 -1.37 13.62 -8.19
N VAL A 186 -0.37 14.41 -7.79
CA VAL A 186 0.66 14.02 -6.83
C VAL A 186 0.59 14.93 -5.60
N SER A 187 0.32 14.35 -4.43
CA SER A 187 0.29 15.05 -3.15
C SER A 187 1.51 14.64 -2.32
N ALA A 188 2.24 15.59 -1.76
CA ALA A 188 3.50 15.34 -1.06
C ALA A 188 3.57 16.05 0.31
N VAL A 189 4.21 15.39 1.28
CA VAL A 189 4.56 15.97 2.59
C VAL A 189 6.04 15.69 2.92
N PRO A 190 6.69 16.56 3.73
CA PRO A 190 8.02 16.26 4.26
C PRO A 190 8.00 15.06 5.19
N GLY A 191 9.02 14.20 5.10
CA GLY A 191 9.20 13.07 5.99
C GLY A 191 8.21 11.92 5.73
N LEU A 192 7.70 11.31 6.81
CA LEU A 192 6.82 10.14 6.74
C LEU A 192 5.40 10.52 6.31
N GLY A 193 4.82 9.74 5.40
CA GLY A 193 3.49 9.96 4.82
C GLY A 193 2.32 9.78 5.79
N GLU A 194 2.56 9.34 7.04
CA GLU A 194 1.54 9.14 8.06
C GLU A 194 0.71 10.41 8.30
N ARG A 195 1.38 11.57 8.31
CA ARG A 195 0.74 12.86 8.56
C ARG A 195 -0.22 13.27 7.45
N LEU A 196 0.04 12.81 6.21
CA LEU A 196 -0.83 13.05 5.07
C LEU A 196 -2.08 12.18 5.15
N VAL A 197 -1.90 10.87 5.38
CA VAL A 197 -3.01 9.92 5.47
C VAL A 197 -3.93 10.23 6.67
N ALA A 198 -3.37 10.73 7.76
CA ALA A 198 -4.12 11.15 8.94
C ALA A 198 -4.81 12.53 8.80
N GLY A 199 -4.62 13.25 7.68
CA GLY A 199 -5.17 14.60 7.48
C GLY A 199 -4.57 15.67 8.41
N LEU A 200 -3.36 15.41 8.94
CA LEU A 200 -2.67 16.25 9.93
C LEU A 200 -1.61 17.17 9.30
N ALA A 201 -1.53 17.19 7.97
CA ALA A 201 -0.67 18.07 7.20
C ALA A 201 -1.37 18.49 5.91
N THR A 202 -1.20 19.75 5.53
CA THR A 202 -1.57 20.23 4.20
C THR A 202 -0.48 19.77 3.23
N PRO A 203 -0.79 18.90 2.25
CA PRO A 203 0.18 18.49 1.25
C PRO A 203 0.53 19.64 0.31
N GLN A 204 1.72 19.57 -0.28
CA GLN A 204 1.97 20.22 -1.55
C GLN A 204 1.31 19.39 -2.65
N GLU A 205 0.61 20.03 -3.57
CA GLU A 205 -0.08 19.35 -4.67
C GLU A 205 0.47 19.73 -6.03
N TRP A 206 0.63 18.71 -6.88
CA TRP A 206 1.10 18.82 -8.25
C TRP A 206 0.13 18.14 -9.18
N VAL A 207 -0.27 18.85 -10.24
CA VAL A 207 -0.95 18.24 -11.38
C VAL A 207 0.10 17.99 -12.45
N VAL A 208 0.22 16.73 -12.86
CA VAL A 208 1.11 16.30 -13.94
C VAL A 208 0.28 15.91 -15.16
N ALA A 209 0.54 16.57 -16.27
CA ALA A 209 -0.09 16.32 -17.56
C ALA A 209 0.87 16.68 -18.69
N ASP A 210 0.87 15.89 -19.77
CA ASP A 210 1.69 16.12 -20.97
C ASP A 210 3.19 16.36 -20.68
N GLY A 211 3.74 15.66 -19.68
CA GLY A 211 5.14 15.78 -19.27
C GLY A 211 5.48 17.08 -18.53
N THR A 212 4.47 17.84 -18.11
CA THR A 212 4.62 19.07 -17.33
C THR A 212 4.05 18.87 -15.94
N ALA A 213 4.73 19.41 -14.92
CA ALA A 213 4.27 19.40 -13.54
C ALA A 213 3.96 20.82 -13.09
N ARG A 214 2.71 21.05 -12.69
CA ARG A 214 2.22 22.35 -12.20
C ARG A 214 1.84 22.23 -10.73
N CYS A 215 2.54 22.99 -9.88
CA CYS A 215 2.18 23.11 -8.47
C CYS A 215 0.85 23.87 -8.36
N THR A 216 -0.15 23.28 -7.70
CA THR A 216 -1.46 23.91 -7.42
C THR A 216 -1.49 24.52 -6.03
N GLU A 217 -0.83 23.88 -5.07
CA GLU A 217 -0.75 24.33 -3.68
C GLU A 217 0.70 24.21 -3.19
N GLU A 218 1.30 25.33 -2.84
CA GLU A 218 2.65 25.35 -2.26
C GLU A 218 2.59 25.06 -0.76
N ALA A 219 3.48 24.20 -0.29
CA ALA A 219 3.69 23.93 1.13
C ALA A 219 5.19 23.81 1.42
N ASP A 220 5.59 24.20 2.62
CA ASP A 220 6.99 24.10 3.06
C ASP A 220 7.41 22.62 3.19
N GLY A 221 8.51 22.26 2.53
CA GLY A 221 9.13 20.93 2.67
C GLY A 221 8.56 19.83 1.76
N GLY A 222 7.94 20.18 0.63
CA GLY A 222 7.48 19.22 -0.37
C GLY A 222 8.55 18.70 -1.33
N ILE A 223 8.14 18.39 -2.55
CA ILE A 223 8.97 17.89 -3.65
C ILE A 223 9.17 18.96 -4.73
N THR A 224 10.15 18.75 -5.60
CA THR A 224 10.39 19.60 -6.78
C THR A 224 9.60 19.13 -7.99
N ALA A 225 9.45 19.99 -9.01
CA ALA A 225 8.77 19.62 -10.26
C ALA A 225 9.39 18.36 -10.94
N PRO A 226 10.72 18.19 -11.02
CA PRO A 226 11.31 16.94 -11.51
C PRO A 226 10.93 15.71 -10.67
N GLN A 227 10.90 15.82 -9.34
CA GLN A 227 10.48 14.72 -8.48
C GLN A 227 8.99 14.39 -8.65
N ALA A 228 8.13 15.40 -8.84
CA ALA A 228 6.72 15.18 -9.15
C ALA A 228 6.53 14.42 -10.47
N LEU A 229 7.33 14.75 -11.50
CA LEU A 229 7.36 14.01 -12.76
C LEU A 229 7.84 12.56 -12.58
N GLU A 230 8.85 12.32 -11.75
CA GLU A 230 9.33 10.96 -11.46
C GLU A 230 8.27 10.11 -10.75
N VAL A 231 7.56 10.69 -9.77
CA VAL A 231 6.45 10.02 -9.08
C VAL A 231 5.31 9.72 -10.05
N ALA A 232 4.92 10.69 -10.88
CA ALA A 232 3.87 10.49 -11.88
C ALA A 232 4.24 9.42 -12.90
N ALA A 233 5.47 9.43 -13.42
CA ALA A 233 5.96 8.40 -14.33
C ALA A 233 5.99 7.00 -13.70
N LEU A 234 6.30 6.88 -12.41
CA LEU A 234 6.17 5.62 -11.68
C LEU A 234 4.70 5.19 -11.60
N ALA A 235 3.81 6.12 -11.27
CA ALA A 235 2.38 5.85 -11.12
C ALA A 235 1.71 5.38 -12.42
N GLU A 236 1.98 6.08 -13.53
CA GLU A 236 1.50 5.72 -14.87
C GLU A 236 2.00 4.35 -15.32
N ARG A 237 3.25 4.00 -15.02
CA ARG A 237 3.79 2.66 -15.29
C ARG A 237 3.09 1.58 -14.47
N ILE A 238 2.69 1.87 -13.23
CA ILE A 238 1.95 0.95 -12.38
C ILE A 238 0.52 0.79 -12.91
N GLU A 239 -0.17 1.86 -13.29
CA GLU A 239 -1.47 1.78 -13.96
C GLU A 239 -1.39 0.95 -15.25
N ALA A 240 -0.38 1.19 -16.10
CA ALA A 240 -0.20 0.40 -17.33
C ALA A 240 -0.02 -1.11 -17.05
N GLN A 241 0.63 -1.45 -15.93
CA GLN A 241 0.82 -2.83 -15.49
C GLN A 241 -0.46 -3.46 -14.90
N LEU A 242 -1.28 -2.67 -14.20
CA LEU A 242 -2.47 -3.14 -13.47
C LEU A 242 -3.79 -2.99 -14.27
N GLY A 243 -3.80 -2.17 -15.32
CA GLY A 243 -4.90 -2.01 -16.27
C GLY A 243 -6.04 -1.10 -15.82
N THR A 244 -5.94 -0.47 -14.65
CA THR A 244 -6.97 0.46 -14.12
C THR A 244 -6.31 1.66 -13.44
N PRO A 245 -7.02 2.80 -13.29
CA PRO A 245 -6.49 3.94 -12.55
C PRO A 245 -6.11 3.55 -11.13
N GLN A 246 -4.98 4.08 -10.67
CA GLN A 246 -4.37 3.69 -9.40
C GLN A 246 -4.28 4.86 -8.43
N ASP A 247 -4.51 4.54 -7.15
CA ASP A 247 -4.14 5.32 -5.97
C ASP A 247 -2.91 4.65 -5.36
N ILE A 248 -1.80 5.39 -5.31
CA ILE A 248 -0.47 4.88 -4.98
C ILE A 248 0.10 5.64 -3.80
N GLU A 249 0.54 4.91 -2.78
CA GLU A 249 1.38 5.48 -1.72
C GLU A 249 2.84 5.34 -2.12
N TRP A 250 3.58 6.45 -2.01
CA TRP A 250 4.99 6.53 -2.41
C TRP A 250 5.84 7.23 -1.35
N ALA A 251 7.15 6.98 -1.41
CA ALA A 251 8.15 7.70 -0.62
C ALA A 251 9.40 7.96 -1.45
N ILE A 252 10.02 9.12 -1.27
CA ILE A 252 11.35 9.45 -1.80
C ILE A 252 12.35 9.29 -0.66
N ALA A 253 13.38 8.48 -0.89
CA ALA A 253 14.52 8.36 0.02
C ALA A 253 15.82 8.35 -0.78
N GLY A 254 16.74 9.26 -0.46
CA GLY A 254 18.03 9.34 -1.14
C GLY A 254 17.91 9.54 -2.66
N GLY A 255 16.88 10.28 -3.10
CA GLY A 255 16.59 10.54 -4.52
C GLY A 255 15.94 9.38 -5.28
N THR A 256 15.54 8.28 -4.60
CA THR A 256 14.82 7.17 -5.21
C THR A 256 13.35 7.18 -4.80
N VAL A 257 12.45 7.07 -5.77
CA VAL A 257 11.01 6.87 -5.51
C VAL A 257 10.75 5.38 -5.21
N HIS A 258 10.14 5.12 -4.07
CA HIS A 258 9.71 3.81 -3.60
C HIS A 258 8.19 3.66 -3.68
N LEU A 259 7.73 2.50 -4.12
CA LEU A 259 6.32 2.12 -4.11
C LEU A 259 5.97 1.46 -2.76
N LEU A 260 5.10 2.09 -1.98
CA LEU A 260 4.67 1.57 -0.68
C LEU A 260 3.35 0.80 -0.77
N GLN A 261 2.44 1.23 -1.64
CA GLN A 261 1.13 0.61 -1.88
C GLN A 261 0.61 1.02 -3.26
N ALA A 262 -0.17 0.14 -3.90
CA ALA A 262 -0.96 0.46 -5.09
C ALA A 262 -2.33 -0.17 -4.96
N ARG A 263 -3.39 0.60 -5.23
CA ARG A 263 -4.78 0.12 -5.23
C ARG A 263 -5.59 0.76 -6.35
N PRO A 264 -6.61 0.07 -6.89
CA PRO A 264 -7.46 0.65 -7.92
C PRO A 264 -8.29 1.82 -7.36
N ILE A 265 -8.47 2.88 -8.16
CA ILE A 265 -9.44 3.95 -7.85
C ILE A 265 -10.84 3.44 -8.20
N THR A 266 -11.65 3.18 -7.17
CA THR A 266 -13.01 2.63 -7.35
C THR A 266 -14.11 3.70 -7.47
N VAL A 267 -13.81 4.95 -7.09
CA VAL A 267 -14.76 6.08 -7.17
C VAL A 267 -14.05 7.23 -7.88
N LEU A 268 -14.43 7.48 -9.13
CA LEU A 268 -13.99 8.65 -9.90
C LEU A 268 -15.21 9.47 -10.32
N PRO A 269 -15.15 10.82 -10.25
CA PRO A 269 -16.10 11.66 -10.96
C PRO A 269 -16.16 11.26 -12.44
N ARG A 270 -17.31 11.47 -13.10
CA ARG A 270 -17.37 11.27 -14.55
C ARG A 270 -16.38 12.23 -15.21
N PRO A 271 -15.57 11.76 -16.16
CA PRO A 271 -14.61 12.62 -16.84
C PRO A 271 -15.34 13.82 -17.47
N PRO A 272 -14.72 15.00 -17.50
CA PRO A 272 -15.29 16.16 -18.16
C PRO A 272 -15.58 15.80 -19.62
N VAL A 273 -16.83 15.96 -20.05
CA VAL A 273 -17.21 15.77 -21.45
C VAL A 273 -16.67 16.97 -22.21
N VAL A 274 -15.62 16.78 -22.99
CA VAL A 274 -15.19 17.78 -23.98
C VAL A 274 -16.27 17.81 -25.06
N ASP A 275 -17.14 18.81 -25.00
CA ASP A 275 -18.19 19.01 -25.99
C ASP A 275 -17.54 19.54 -27.28
N ILE A 276 -17.12 18.62 -28.16
CA ILE A 276 -16.61 18.99 -29.48
C ILE A 276 -17.83 19.46 -30.29
N PRO A 277 -17.95 20.77 -30.62
CA PRO A 277 -19.07 21.22 -31.41
C PRO A 277 -19.06 20.47 -32.74
N LYS A 278 -20.17 19.84 -33.10
CA LYS A 278 -20.32 19.03 -34.34
C LYS A 278 -20.03 19.80 -35.64
N HIS A 279 -19.76 21.11 -35.54
CA HIS A 279 -19.44 22.03 -36.63
C HIS A 279 -18.21 22.92 -36.37
N ALA A 280 -17.31 22.56 -35.45
CA ALA A 280 -16.07 23.30 -35.28
C ALA A 280 -15.14 23.05 -36.49
N THR A 281 -15.24 23.93 -37.48
CA THR A 281 -14.23 24.07 -38.53
C THR A 281 -12.92 24.42 -37.85
N LEU A 282 -11.95 23.50 -37.84
CA LEU A 282 -10.57 23.81 -37.50
C LEU A 282 -10.06 24.80 -38.55
N LEU A 283 -10.11 26.10 -38.22
CA LEU A 283 -9.34 27.11 -38.96
C LEU A 283 -7.88 26.82 -38.66
N LYS A 284 -7.24 26.18 -39.65
CA LYS A 284 -5.80 26.02 -39.70
C LYS A 284 -5.24 27.39 -40.08
N ASP A 285 -5.15 28.30 -39.11
CA ASP A 285 -4.49 29.58 -39.33
C ASP A 285 -2.99 29.30 -39.48
N ALA A 286 -2.60 29.31 -40.75
CA ALA A 286 -1.24 29.23 -41.20
C ALA A 286 -0.46 30.42 -40.62
N VAL A 287 0.56 30.08 -39.84
CA VAL A 287 1.90 30.69 -39.82
C VAL A 287 1.98 32.07 -40.51
N HIS A 288 2.03 33.13 -39.71
CA HIS A 288 2.62 34.39 -40.13
C HIS A 288 3.82 34.69 -39.23
N TYR A 289 5.02 34.40 -39.73
CA TYR A 289 6.25 34.94 -39.16
C TYR A 289 6.29 36.44 -39.48
N PRO A 290 6.51 37.34 -38.51
CA PRO A 290 6.78 38.73 -38.81
C PRO A 290 8.22 38.86 -39.33
N GLU A 291 8.38 39.21 -40.61
CA GLU A 291 9.60 39.87 -41.06
C GLU A 291 9.53 41.33 -40.64
N GLN A 292 10.41 41.73 -39.72
CA GLN A 292 11.05 43.05 -39.64
C GLN A 292 11.98 43.11 -38.42
N PHE A 293 13.28 42.88 -38.65
CA PHE A 293 14.38 43.81 -38.38
C PHE A 293 15.60 43.39 -39.20
#